data_AF-A4I0L1-F1
#
_entry.id   AF-A4I0L1-F1
#
_cell.length_a   1.000
_cell.length_b   1.000
_cell.length_c   1.000
_cell.angle_alpha   90.00
_cell.angle_beta   90.00
_cell.angle_gamma   90.00
#
_symmetry.space_group_name_H-M   'P 1'
#
loop_
_entity.id
_entity.type
_entity.pdbx_description
1 polymer ?
#
loop_
_entity_poly.entity_id
_entity_poly.type
_entity_poly.pdbx_seq_one_letter_code
_entity_poly.pdbx_strand_id
1 'polypeptide(L)'
;MSGLFNSYEEDFNDTVRGLREGCSKLQADIDAQSAHEKDPTRIYHPPPATGPLSRAQQLQVVQQSLSHAKDLLTSMMYEMTDLAPSEGAAAKEKVGAFRKICNGLDREVAQLRQSCNAADRTDLLRFGGSAAAGGTGDAFMTEADADTQAHRLLALQTTEKLQGGTSTLRKAEAYLAQTNSLGRESLNTLRTQTEQIAHVQEITNDVDAEISRARVLINQMQRTAIKHKMWLIGIILLLLGFLFFFVYLH
;
A
#
# COMPACT_ATOMS: atom_id res chain seq x y z
N MET A 1 28.49 4.94 -6.22
CA MET A 1 27.11 5.36 -5.89
C MET A 1 27.01 6.86 -6.15
N SER A 2 26.15 7.26 -7.10
CA SER A 2 25.91 8.67 -7.42
C SER A 2 25.28 9.40 -6.22
N GLY A 3 25.63 10.66 -5.99
CA GLY A 3 25.06 11.47 -4.89
C GLY A 3 23.53 11.59 -4.96
N LEU A 4 22.95 11.54 -6.16
CA LEU A 4 21.49 11.52 -6.36
C LEU A 4 20.84 10.25 -5.77
N PHE A 5 21.48 9.10 -5.88
CA PHE A 5 20.92 7.86 -5.36
C PHE A 5 20.81 7.92 -3.83
N ASN A 6 21.82 8.47 -3.17
CA ASN A 6 21.83 8.63 -1.73
C ASN A 6 20.78 9.65 -1.25
N SER A 7 20.55 10.75 -1.99
CA SER A 7 19.49 11.71 -1.62
C SER A 7 18.11 11.08 -1.74
N TYR A 8 17.85 10.30 -2.81
CA TYR A 8 16.60 9.57 -2.94
C TYR A 8 16.42 8.55 -1.81
N GLU A 9 17.49 7.86 -1.40
CA GLU A 9 17.46 6.92 -0.28
C GLU A 9 17.11 7.62 1.05
N GLU A 10 17.67 8.81 1.29
CA GLU A 10 17.36 9.62 2.48
C GLU A 10 15.89 10.07 2.47
N ASP A 11 15.43 10.66 1.36
CA ASP A 11 14.03 11.08 1.17
C ASP A 11 13.04 9.93 1.35
N PHE A 12 13.42 8.72 0.92
CA PHE A 12 12.58 7.52 1.05
C PHE A 12 12.47 7.10 2.50
N ASN A 13 13.59 7.04 3.21
CA ASN A 13 13.62 6.68 4.61
C ASN A 13 12.84 7.68 5.48
N ASP A 14 12.93 8.98 5.17
CA ASP A 14 12.18 10.02 5.87
C ASP A 14 10.68 9.97 5.56
N THR A 15 10.30 9.73 4.29
CA THR A 15 8.90 9.51 3.90
C THR A 15 8.32 8.29 4.61
N VAL A 16 9.06 7.17 4.69
CA VAL A 16 8.64 5.96 5.38
C VAL A 16 8.51 6.19 6.89
N ARG A 17 9.40 6.97 7.50
CA ARG A 17 9.33 7.32 8.92
C ARG A 17 8.07 8.14 9.20
N GLY A 18 7.83 9.19 8.42
CA GLY A 18 6.63 10.02 8.52
C GLY A 18 5.34 9.22 8.32
N LEU A 19 5.34 8.27 7.36
CA LEU A 19 4.21 7.38 7.12
C LEU A 19 3.90 6.50 8.34
N ARG A 20 4.94 5.88 8.94
CA ARG A 20 4.77 5.05 10.14
C ARG A 20 4.28 5.84 11.34
N GLU A 21 4.80 7.06 11.55
CA GLU A 21 4.34 7.96 12.61
C GLU A 21 2.88 8.38 12.40
N GLY A 22 2.48 8.67 11.15
CA GLY A 22 1.10 8.96 10.79
C GLY A 22 0.17 7.76 11.05
N CYS A 23 0.59 6.56 10.62
CA CYS A 23 -0.13 5.32 10.88
C CYS A 23 -0.27 5.04 12.37
N SER A 24 0.79 5.23 13.17
CA SER A 24 0.74 4.98 14.61
C SER A 24 -0.18 5.94 15.36
N LYS A 25 -0.21 7.22 14.96
CA LYS A 25 -1.14 8.21 15.53
C LYS A 25 -2.59 7.82 15.25
N LEU A 26 -2.88 7.46 14.01
CA LEU A 26 -4.22 7.08 13.58
C LEU A 26 -4.67 5.74 14.22
N GLN A 27 -3.74 4.79 14.38
CA GLN A 27 -4.00 3.54 15.12
C GLN A 27 -4.28 3.83 16.60
N ALA A 28 -3.52 4.74 17.24
CA ALA A 28 -3.75 5.14 18.62
C ALA A 28 -5.13 5.80 18.81
N ASP A 29 -5.60 6.61 17.84
CA ASP A 29 -6.94 7.20 17.87
C ASP A 29 -8.06 6.15 17.77
N ILE A 30 -7.83 5.06 17.03
CA ILE A 30 -8.77 3.92 16.93
C ILE A 30 -8.75 3.10 18.22
N ASP A 31 -7.56 2.84 18.75
CA ASP A 31 -7.40 2.09 19.99
C ASP A 31 -8.02 2.86 21.17
N ALA A 32 -7.86 4.19 21.23
CA ALA A 32 -8.50 5.04 22.21
C ALA A 32 -10.04 4.99 22.12
N GLN A 33 -10.58 4.96 20.90
CA GLN A 33 -12.02 4.79 20.68
C GLN A 33 -12.51 3.43 21.21
N SER A 34 -11.83 2.35 20.84
CA SER A 34 -12.19 0.98 21.28
C SER A 34 -12.02 0.80 22.79
N ALA A 35 -11.06 1.49 23.40
CA ALA A 35 -10.88 1.49 24.85
C ALA A 35 -12.02 2.21 25.57
N HIS A 36 -12.49 3.33 25.01
CA HIS A 36 -13.67 4.04 25.53
C HIS A 36 -14.98 3.25 25.30
N GLU A 37 -15.07 2.44 24.24
CA GLU A 37 -16.20 1.51 24.03
C GLU A 37 -16.29 0.46 25.15
N LYS A 38 -15.14 -0.01 25.66
CA LYS A 38 -15.08 -0.98 26.76
C LYS A 38 -15.23 -0.34 28.14
N ASP A 39 -14.70 0.86 28.34
CA ASP A 39 -14.73 1.59 29.59
C ASP A 39 -15.15 3.06 29.35
N PRO A 40 -16.44 3.40 29.56
CA PRO A 40 -16.98 4.73 29.31
C PRO A 40 -16.43 5.81 30.25
N THR A 41 -15.61 5.45 31.25
CA THR A 41 -14.96 6.44 32.13
C THR A 41 -13.77 7.15 31.48
N ARG A 42 -13.25 6.62 30.36
CA ARG A 42 -12.04 7.16 29.71
C ARG A 42 -12.40 8.31 28.76
N ILE A 43 -11.98 9.54 29.06
CA ILE A 43 -12.27 10.71 28.20
C ILE A 43 -11.74 10.47 26.78
N TYR A 44 -12.66 10.26 25.84
CA TYR A 44 -12.38 10.14 24.41
C TYR A 44 -13.09 11.28 23.69
N HIS A 45 -12.30 12.18 23.12
CA HIS A 45 -12.81 13.21 22.24
C HIS A 45 -12.80 12.66 20.80
N PRO A 46 -13.95 12.52 20.14
CA PRO A 46 -13.96 12.15 18.74
C PRO A 46 -13.18 13.21 17.95
N PRO A 47 -12.24 12.82 17.09
CA PRO A 47 -11.62 13.76 16.18
C PRO A 47 -12.71 14.44 15.34
N PRO A 48 -12.59 15.74 15.05
CA PRO A 48 -13.62 16.48 14.34
C PRO A 48 -13.87 15.85 12.96
N ALA A 49 -15.15 15.77 12.57
CA ALA A 49 -15.55 15.20 11.27
C ALA A 49 -14.93 15.96 10.08
N THR A 50 -14.55 17.22 10.28
CA THR A 50 -13.85 18.06 9.29
C THR A 50 -12.75 18.89 9.96
N GLY A 51 -11.56 18.94 9.36
CA GLY A 51 -10.42 19.75 9.83
C GLY A 51 -9.06 19.04 9.77
N PRO A 52 -7.96 19.76 10.09
CA PRO A 52 -6.58 19.24 10.02
C PRO A 52 -6.31 18.03 10.92
N LEU A 53 -7.13 17.85 11.96
CA LEU A 53 -7.07 16.73 12.90
C LEU A 53 -8.05 15.60 12.54
N SER A 54 -8.86 15.75 11.48
CA SER A 54 -9.82 14.73 11.07
C SER A 54 -9.11 13.46 10.61
N ARG A 55 -9.67 12.29 10.97
CA ARG A 55 -9.15 10.99 10.52
C ARG A 55 -9.06 10.90 9.01
N ALA A 56 -10.04 11.46 8.30
CA ALA A 56 -10.07 11.48 6.84
C ALA A 56 -8.87 12.24 6.25
N GLN A 57 -8.53 13.41 6.81
CA GLN A 57 -7.38 14.19 6.34
C GLN A 57 -6.05 13.51 6.73
N GLN A 58 -5.92 13.00 7.95
CA GLN A 58 -4.73 12.24 8.36
C GLN A 58 -4.50 11.03 7.44
N LEU A 59 -5.57 10.30 7.12
CA LEU A 59 -5.52 9.19 6.18
C LEU A 59 -5.13 9.65 4.77
N GLN A 60 -5.62 10.80 4.31
CA GLN A 60 -5.25 11.36 3.01
C GLN A 60 -3.76 11.75 2.96
N VAL A 61 -3.23 12.36 4.02
CA VAL A 61 -1.79 12.69 4.13
C VAL A 61 -0.94 11.42 4.09
N VAL A 62 -1.35 10.38 4.84
CA VAL A 62 -0.71 9.06 4.81
C VAL A 62 -0.74 8.47 3.39
N GLN A 63 -1.88 8.51 2.70
CA GLN A 63 -1.99 8.04 1.31
C GLN A 63 -1.10 8.81 0.33
N GLN A 64 -1.03 10.14 0.47
CA GLN A 64 -0.17 10.97 -0.37
C GLN A 64 1.32 10.70 -0.11
N SER A 65 1.72 10.48 1.14
CA SER A 65 3.10 10.10 1.45
C SER A 65 3.45 8.69 0.94
N LEU A 66 2.48 7.77 0.93
CA LEU A 66 2.66 6.43 0.33
C LEU A 66 2.80 6.51 -1.20
N SER A 67 2.03 7.36 -1.89
CA SER A 67 2.21 7.57 -3.33
C SER A 67 3.58 8.20 -3.61
N HIS A 68 3.98 9.21 -2.83
CA HIS A 68 5.31 9.83 -2.95
C HIS A 68 6.44 8.80 -2.78
N ALA A 69 6.34 7.89 -1.81
CA ALA A 69 7.33 6.82 -1.61
C ALA A 69 7.40 5.85 -2.82
N LYS A 70 6.28 5.59 -3.51
CA LYS A 70 6.24 4.77 -4.72
C LYS A 70 6.85 5.49 -5.92
N ASP A 71 6.59 6.79 -6.06
CA ASP A 71 7.18 7.63 -7.12
C ASP A 71 8.70 7.72 -6.95
N LEU A 72 9.16 7.85 -5.72
CA LEU A 72 10.57 7.86 -5.36
C LEU A 72 11.25 6.51 -5.65
N LEU A 73 10.59 5.40 -5.31
CA LEU A 73 11.08 4.06 -5.66
C LEU A 73 11.19 3.88 -7.19
N THR A 74 10.21 4.40 -7.93
CA THR A 74 10.21 4.36 -9.40
C THR A 74 11.37 5.20 -9.96
N SER A 75 11.64 6.37 -9.37
CA SER A 75 12.78 7.23 -9.72
C SER A 75 14.12 6.54 -9.46
N MET A 76 14.26 5.86 -8.31
CA MET A 76 15.43 5.04 -8.01
C MET A 76 15.62 3.90 -9.02
N MET A 77 14.55 3.26 -9.49
CA MET A 77 14.63 2.20 -10.50
C MET A 77 15.15 2.70 -11.84
N TYR A 78 14.77 3.93 -12.24
CA TYR A 78 15.30 4.55 -13.46
C TYR A 78 16.80 4.84 -13.33
N GLU A 79 17.21 5.50 -12.24
CA GLU A 79 18.63 5.80 -11.97
C GLU A 79 19.49 4.52 -11.89
N MET A 80 18.94 3.41 -11.37
CA MET A 80 19.63 2.11 -11.34
C MET A 80 19.86 1.49 -12.72
N THR A 81 18.95 1.73 -13.66
CA THR A 81 19.07 1.19 -15.01
C THR A 81 20.22 1.86 -15.76
N ASP A 82 20.52 3.12 -15.42
CA ASP A 82 21.60 3.90 -16.00
C ASP A 82 22.97 3.66 -15.34
N LEU A 83 23.02 2.96 -14.19
CA LEU A 83 24.25 2.69 -13.43
C LEU A 83 25.07 1.51 -14.00
N ALA A 84 26.39 1.56 -13.80
CA ALA A 84 27.32 0.50 -14.18
C ALA A 84 26.99 -0.83 -13.46
N PRO A 85 27.18 -2.00 -14.11
CA PRO A 85 26.70 -3.30 -13.61
C PRO A 85 27.26 -3.70 -12.23
N SER A 86 28.44 -3.19 -11.85
CA SER A 86 29.03 -3.43 -10.52
C SER A 86 28.32 -2.66 -9.40
N GLU A 87 27.89 -1.41 -9.65
CA GLU A 87 27.12 -0.63 -8.68
C GLU A 87 25.64 -1.03 -8.68
N GLY A 88 25.14 -1.44 -9.86
CA GLY A 88 23.76 -1.86 -10.05
C GLY A 88 23.35 -3.07 -9.20
N ALA A 89 24.27 -3.99 -8.86
CA ALA A 89 23.95 -5.15 -8.04
C ALA A 89 23.52 -4.78 -6.60
N ALA A 90 24.31 -3.93 -5.93
CA ALA A 90 24.00 -3.46 -4.58
C ALA A 90 22.77 -2.53 -4.58
N ALA A 91 22.64 -1.70 -5.61
CA ALA A 91 21.49 -0.84 -5.80
C ALA A 91 20.20 -1.67 -5.98
N LYS A 92 20.22 -2.70 -6.84
CA LYS A 92 19.08 -3.60 -7.10
C LYS A 92 18.61 -4.33 -5.85
N GLU A 93 19.53 -4.78 -5.00
CA GLU A 93 19.19 -5.39 -3.71
C GLU A 93 18.44 -4.39 -2.80
N LYS A 94 18.93 -3.15 -2.70
CA LYS A 94 18.28 -2.07 -1.92
C LYS A 94 16.89 -1.74 -2.45
N VAL A 95 16.71 -1.55 -3.76
CA VAL A 95 15.37 -1.31 -4.33
C VAL A 95 14.45 -2.50 -4.10
N GLY A 96 14.97 -3.73 -4.15
CA GLY A 96 14.22 -4.91 -3.76
C GLY A 96 13.73 -4.85 -2.30
N ALA A 97 14.55 -4.37 -1.37
CA ALA A 97 14.18 -4.15 0.02
C ALA A 97 13.16 -3.02 0.18
N PHE A 98 13.37 -1.86 -0.46
CA PHE A 98 12.41 -0.75 -0.45
C PHE A 98 11.06 -1.13 -1.05
N ARG A 99 11.06 -1.96 -2.11
CA ARG A 99 9.80 -2.48 -2.70
C ARG A 99 9.03 -3.36 -1.73
N LYS A 100 9.73 -4.22 -0.97
CA LYS A 100 9.10 -5.02 0.09
C LYS A 100 8.51 -4.13 1.18
N ILE A 101 9.23 -3.07 1.58
CA ILE A 101 8.75 -2.08 2.55
C ILE A 101 7.49 -1.37 2.03
N CYS A 102 7.50 -0.86 0.79
CA CYS A 102 6.33 -0.23 0.17
C CYS A 102 5.11 -1.17 0.10
N ASN A 103 5.31 -2.44 -0.29
CA ASN A 103 4.22 -3.42 -0.32
C ASN A 103 3.65 -3.72 1.07
N GLY A 104 4.51 -3.74 2.11
CA GLY A 104 4.08 -3.88 3.50
C GLY A 104 3.27 -2.69 3.97
N LEU A 105 3.78 -1.47 3.71
CA LEU A 105 3.12 -0.21 4.05
C LEU A 105 1.78 -0.04 3.32
N ASP A 106 1.68 -0.48 2.07
CA ASP A 106 0.42 -0.44 1.31
C ASP A 106 -0.68 -1.28 1.99
N ARG A 107 -0.33 -2.48 2.46
CA ARG A 107 -1.24 -3.35 3.21
C ARG A 107 -1.62 -2.73 4.57
N GLU A 108 -0.65 -2.16 5.28
CA GLU A 108 -0.87 -1.51 6.56
C GLU A 108 -1.82 -0.31 6.43
N VAL A 109 -1.59 0.56 5.43
CA VAL A 109 -2.44 1.72 5.15
C VAL A 109 -3.84 1.29 4.69
N ALA A 110 -3.95 0.23 3.89
CA ALA A 110 -5.25 -0.31 3.47
C ALA A 110 -6.05 -0.86 4.66
N GLN A 111 -5.40 -1.61 5.56
CA GLN A 111 -6.02 -2.11 6.79
C GLN A 111 -6.42 -0.95 7.72
N LEU A 112 -5.55 0.03 7.89
CA LEU A 112 -5.80 1.20 8.71
C LEU A 112 -6.96 2.04 8.16
N ARG A 113 -7.06 2.18 6.83
CA ARG A 113 -8.21 2.81 6.16
C ARG A 113 -9.53 2.11 6.50
N GLN A 114 -9.54 0.78 6.44
CA GLN A 114 -10.72 0.01 6.79
C GLN A 114 -11.12 0.21 8.25
N SER A 115 -10.14 0.17 9.17
CA SER A 115 -10.34 0.44 10.60
C SER A 115 -10.85 1.85 10.86
N CYS A 116 -10.32 2.86 10.16
CA CYS A 116 -10.75 4.25 10.29
C CYS A 116 -12.19 4.46 9.82
N ASN A 117 -12.57 3.85 8.70
CA ASN A 117 -13.94 3.94 8.19
C ASN A 117 -14.93 3.24 9.15
N ALA A 118 -14.54 2.12 9.76
CA ALA A 118 -15.34 1.45 10.77
C ALA A 118 -15.48 2.31 12.04
N ALA A 119 -14.37 2.88 12.51
CA ALA A 119 -14.31 3.82 13.63
C ALA A 119 -15.19 5.06 13.42
N ASP A 120 -15.10 5.69 12.26
CA ASP A 120 -15.90 6.87 11.89
C ASP A 120 -17.40 6.53 11.85
N ARG A 121 -17.75 5.37 11.27
CA ARG A 121 -19.13 4.88 11.31
C ARG A 121 -19.65 4.70 12.74
N THR A 122 -18.84 4.15 13.64
CA THR A 122 -19.21 3.99 15.06
C THR A 122 -19.39 5.34 15.76
N ASP A 123 -18.50 6.30 15.53
CA ASP A 123 -18.63 7.65 16.10
C ASP A 123 -19.85 8.39 15.53
N LEU A 124 -20.16 8.26 14.24
CA LEU A 124 -21.35 8.85 13.62
C LEU A 124 -22.65 8.22 14.15
N LEU A 125 -22.70 6.91 14.39
CA LEU A 125 -23.86 6.27 15.01
C LEU A 125 -24.04 6.72 16.46
N ARG A 126 -22.94 6.90 17.20
CA ARG A 126 -22.96 7.25 18.62
C ARG A 126 -23.29 8.73 18.87
N PHE A 127 -22.70 9.64 18.11
CA PHE A 127 -22.88 11.08 18.29
C PHE A 127 -23.88 11.70 17.29
N GLY A 128 -24.00 11.15 16.09
CA GLY A 128 -24.92 11.65 15.05
C GLY A 128 -26.40 11.42 15.36
N GLY A 129 -26.73 10.42 16.20
CA GLY A 129 -28.08 10.24 16.72
C GLY A 129 -28.56 11.40 17.61
N SER A 130 -27.62 12.13 18.25
CA SER A 130 -27.96 13.26 19.12
C SER A 130 -28.19 14.56 18.35
N ALA A 131 -27.72 14.68 17.10
CA ALA A 131 -27.98 15.86 16.28
C ALA A 131 -29.40 15.87 15.69
N ALA A 132 -30.02 14.69 15.55
CA ALA A 132 -31.40 14.57 15.06
C ALA A 132 -32.45 14.47 16.18
N ALA A 133 -32.05 14.11 17.41
CA ALA A 133 -32.96 13.99 18.56
C ALA A 133 -33.12 15.30 19.37
N GLY A 134 -32.75 16.44 18.79
CA GLY A 134 -33.09 17.77 19.31
C GLY A 134 -34.55 18.12 19.03
N GLY A 135 -35.48 17.38 19.66
CA GLY A 135 -36.92 17.61 19.57
C GLY A 135 -37.59 17.23 20.88
N THR A 136 -37.50 18.13 21.85
CA THR A 136 -38.32 18.25 23.06
C THR A 136 -39.79 17.89 22.76
N GLY A 137 -40.42 16.92 23.42
CA GLY A 137 -40.87 17.06 24.81
C GLY A 137 -42.28 17.66 24.85
N ASP A 138 -43.31 16.87 24.52
CA ASP A 138 -44.70 17.21 24.82
C ASP A 138 -45.33 16.04 25.59
N ALA A 139 -45.33 16.18 26.92
CA ALA A 139 -45.79 15.19 27.89
C ALA A 139 -47.08 15.69 28.57
N PHE A 140 -48.09 16.12 27.81
CA PHE A 140 -49.36 16.61 28.38
C PHE A 140 -50.63 16.08 27.69
N MET A 141 -50.66 14.84 27.21
CA MET A 141 -51.90 14.21 26.77
C MET A 141 -52.02 12.78 27.31
N THR A 142 -52.28 12.69 28.61
CA THR A 142 -52.71 11.49 29.35
C THR A 142 -53.91 12.00 30.16
N GLU A 143 -55.15 11.54 29.99
CA GLU A 143 -55.60 10.27 30.57
C GLU A 143 -56.96 9.77 30.02
N ALA A 144 -57.66 10.47 29.12
CA ALA A 144 -59.09 10.18 28.86
C ALA A 144 -59.42 9.42 27.56
N ASP A 145 -58.45 9.16 26.68
CA ASP A 145 -58.67 8.60 25.33
C ASP A 145 -57.74 7.41 25.03
N ALA A 146 -57.22 6.78 26.09
CA ALA A 146 -56.07 5.88 26.06
C ALA A 146 -56.34 4.53 25.38
N ASP A 147 -57.53 3.93 25.52
CA ASP A 147 -57.75 2.53 25.11
C ASP A 147 -58.07 2.39 23.61
N THR A 148 -58.85 3.33 23.07
CA THR A 148 -59.17 3.46 21.64
C THR A 148 -57.99 3.97 20.82
N GLN A 149 -57.22 4.92 21.35
CA GLN A 149 -55.98 5.35 20.72
C GLN A 149 -54.91 4.26 20.80
N ALA A 150 -54.79 3.51 21.92
CA ALA A 150 -53.84 2.41 22.02
C ALA A 150 -54.06 1.33 20.95
N HIS A 151 -55.30 0.90 20.71
CA HIS A 151 -55.58 -0.09 19.65
C HIS A 151 -55.25 0.43 18.25
N ARG A 152 -55.56 1.70 17.95
CA ARG A 152 -55.23 2.31 16.64
C ARG A 152 -53.73 2.52 16.49
N LEU A 153 -53.04 2.98 17.54
CA LEU A 153 -51.60 3.16 17.56
C LEU A 153 -50.87 1.82 17.42
N LEU A 154 -51.35 0.76 18.07
CA LEU A 154 -50.77 -0.57 17.94
C LEU A 154 -50.97 -1.14 16.52
N ALA A 155 -52.13 -0.94 15.91
CA ALA A 155 -52.37 -1.33 14.51
C ALA A 155 -51.46 -0.55 13.53
N LEU A 156 -51.34 0.77 13.70
CA LEU A 156 -50.45 1.59 12.86
C LEU A 156 -48.97 1.22 13.09
N GLN A 157 -48.58 0.98 14.34
CA GLN A 157 -47.22 0.57 14.69
C GLN A 157 -46.88 -0.83 14.15
N THR A 158 -47.84 -1.76 14.13
CA THR A 158 -47.62 -3.10 13.54
C THR A 158 -47.52 -3.03 12.02
N THR A 159 -48.34 -2.21 11.35
CA THR A 159 -48.22 -1.94 9.90
C THR A 159 -46.92 -1.23 9.55
N GLU A 160 -46.53 -0.21 10.31
CA GLU A 160 -45.27 0.52 10.11
C GLU A 160 -44.06 -0.40 10.31
N LYS A 161 -44.08 -1.28 11.32
CA LYS A 161 -43.05 -2.31 11.51
C LYS A 161 -43.00 -3.29 10.35
N LEU A 162 -44.14 -3.68 9.78
CA LEU A 162 -44.21 -4.57 8.60
C LEU A 162 -43.68 -3.89 7.34
N GLN A 163 -44.08 -2.64 7.08
CA GLN A 163 -43.59 -1.85 5.96
C GLN A 163 -42.09 -1.55 6.10
N GLY A 164 -41.65 -1.24 7.32
CA GLY A 164 -40.24 -1.12 7.69
C GLY A 164 -39.47 -2.42 7.40
N GLY A 165 -39.99 -3.55 7.87
CA GLY A 165 -39.41 -4.89 7.67
C GLY A 165 -39.29 -5.31 6.20
N THR A 166 -40.30 -5.02 5.37
CA THR A 166 -40.22 -5.29 3.92
C THR A 166 -39.21 -4.38 3.23
N SER A 167 -39.10 -3.11 3.63
CA SER A 167 -38.09 -2.20 3.10
C SER A 167 -36.67 -2.59 3.50
N THR A 168 -36.46 -3.07 4.74
CA THR A 168 -35.16 -3.55 5.20
C THR A 168 -34.79 -4.88 4.54
N LEU A 169 -35.75 -5.78 4.31
CA LEU A 169 -35.52 -7.02 3.59
C LEU A 169 -35.13 -6.75 2.12
N ARG A 170 -35.81 -5.82 1.42
CA ARG A 170 -35.41 -5.39 0.07
C ARG A 170 -34.02 -4.75 0.03
N LYS A 171 -33.68 -3.94 1.04
CA LYS A 171 -32.32 -3.37 1.17
C LYS A 171 -31.29 -4.47 1.42
N ALA A 172 -31.62 -5.47 2.25
CA ALA A 172 -30.75 -6.61 2.51
C ALA A 172 -30.56 -7.46 1.25
N GLU A 173 -31.60 -7.71 0.46
CA GLU A 173 -31.52 -8.42 -0.82
C GLU A 173 -30.63 -7.67 -1.82
N ALA A 174 -30.80 -6.35 -1.96
CA ALA A 174 -29.95 -5.52 -2.81
C ALA A 174 -28.49 -5.53 -2.35
N TYR A 175 -28.24 -5.47 -1.04
CA TYR A 175 -26.90 -5.55 -0.46
C TYR A 175 -26.28 -6.94 -0.65
N LEU A 176 -27.07 -8.01 -0.51
CA LEU A 176 -26.63 -9.39 -0.77
C LEU A 176 -26.32 -9.62 -2.25
N ALA A 177 -27.08 -9.03 -3.17
CA ALA A 177 -26.76 -9.07 -4.59
C ALA A 177 -25.45 -8.32 -4.90
N GLN A 178 -25.26 -7.13 -4.32
CA GLN A 178 -24.04 -6.34 -4.48
C GLN A 178 -22.81 -7.01 -3.85
N THR A 179 -22.95 -7.64 -2.67
CA THR A 179 -21.83 -8.34 -2.05
C THR A 179 -21.50 -9.64 -2.79
N ASN A 180 -22.48 -10.30 -3.42
CA ASN A 180 -22.23 -11.47 -4.26
C ASN A 180 -21.49 -11.06 -5.55
N SER A 181 -21.84 -9.93 -6.17
CA SER A 181 -21.09 -9.41 -7.33
C SER A 181 -19.67 -9.01 -6.95
N LEU A 182 -19.49 -8.29 -5.84
CA LEU A 182 -18.16 -7.90 -5.33
C LEU A 182 -17.32 -9.13 -4.94
N GLY A 183 -17.95 -10.13 -4.32
CA GLY A 183 -17.31 -11.40 -3.98
C GLY A 183 -16.82 -12.14 -5.22
N ARG A 184 -17.62 -12.19 -6.28
CA ARG A 184 -17.23 -12.79 -7.57
C ARG A 184 -16.10 -12.02 -8.25
N GLU A 185 -16.12 -10.70 -8.20
CA GLU A 185 -15.05 -9.84 -8.75
C GLU A 185 -13.73 -10.01 -8.00
N SER A 186 -13.78 -10.08 -6.66
CA SER A 186 -12.61 -10.35 -5.82
C SER A 186 -12.01 -11.73 -6.11
N LEU A 187 -12.83 -12.77 -6.21
CA LEU A 187 -12.37 -14.11 -6.60
C LEU A 187 -11.76 -14.13 -8.00
N ASN A 188 -12.34 -13.41 -8.95
CA ASN A 188 -11.76 -13.30 -10.29
C ASN A 188 -10.41 -12.57 -10.27
N THR A 189 -10.30 -11.49 -9.49
CA THR A 189 -9.04 -10.74 -9.31
C THR A 189 -7.96 -11.58 -8.63
N LEU A 190 -8.31 -12.37 -7.62
CA LEU A 190 -7.36 -13.29 -6.99
C LEU A 190 -6.90 -14.38 -7.97
N ARG A 191 -7.79 -14.88 -8.84
CA ARG A 191 -7.42 -15.84 -9.90
C ARG A 191 -6.48 -15.21 -10.92
N THR A 192 -6.76 -13.99 -11.40
CA THR A 192 -5.88 -13.30 -12.34
C THR A 192 -4.54 -12.94 -11.71
N GLN A 193 -4.51 -12.55 -10.43
CA GLN A 193 -3.27 -12.35 -9.68
C GLN A 193 -2.47 -13.64 -9.53
N THR A 194 -3.13 -14.78 -9.28
CA THR A 194 -2.45 -16.08 -9.19
C THR A 194 -1.85 -16.48 -10.54
N GLU A 195 -2.59 -16.28 -11.63
CA GLU A 195 -2.09 -16.49 -13.00
C GLU A 195 -0.92 -15.56 -13.34
N GLN A 196 -1.00 -14.29 -12.94
CA GLN A 196 0.09 -13.33 -13.13
C GLN A 196 1.33 -13.71 -12.32
N ILE A 197 1.19 -14.18 -11.07
CA ILE A 197 2.32 -14.67 -10.26
C ILE A 197 2.94 -15.90 -10.90
N ALA A 198 2.14 -16.85 -11.38
CA ALA A 198 2.63 -18.03 -12.09
C ALA A 198 3.40 -17.63 -13.36
N HIS A 199 2.88 -16.66 -14.12
CA HIS A 199 3.55 -16.14 -15.31
C HIS A 199 4.85 -15.38 -14.99
N VAL A 200 4.88 -14.61 -13.90
CA VAL A 200 6.11 -13.94 -13.43
C VAL A 200 7.15 -14.97 -12.99
N GLN A 201 6.75 -16.08 -12.37
CA GLN A 201 7.67 -17.17 -12.02
C GLN A 201 8.26 -17.83 -13.27
N GLU A 202 7.45 -18.07 -14.30
CA GLU A 202 7.91 -18.59 -15.59
C GLU A 202 8.89 -17.64 -16.28
N ILE A 203 8.55 -16.34 -16.37
CA ILE A 203 9.45 -15.32 -16.92
C ILE A 203 10.73 -15.20 -16.09
N THR A 204 10.65 -15.29 -14.76
CA THR A 204 11.86 -15.20 -13.90
C THR A 204 12.81 -16.36 -14.18
N ASN A 205 12.30 -17.58 -14.35
CA ASN A 205 13.11 -18.74 -14.71
C ASN A 205 13.73 -18.61 -16.10
N ASP A 206 12.99 -18.05 -17.07
CA ASP A 206 13.51 -17.82 -18.43
C ASP A 206 14.56 -16.69 -18.45
N VAL A 207 14.34 -15.62 -17.67
CA VAL A 207 15.30 -14.54 -17.47
C VAL A 207 16.57 -15.05 -16.78
N ASP A 208 16.49 -15.93 -15.79
CA ASP A 208 17.66 -16.54 -15.16
C ASP A 208 18.44 -17.42 -16.16
N ALA A 209 17.74 -18.14 -17.03
CA ALA A 209 18.36 -18.90 -18.11
C ALA A 209 19.08 -17.98 -19.11
N GLU A 210 18.46 -16.87 -19.51
CA GLU A 210 19.07 -15.90 -20.42
C GLU A 210 20.24 -15.13 -19.77
N ILE A 211 20.14 -14.79 -18.48
CA ILE A 211 21.25 -14.22 -17.70
C ILE A 211 22.42 -15.21 -17.64
N SER A 212 22.15 -16.50 -17.47
CA SER A 212 23.20 -17.52 -17.46
C SER A 212 23.91 -17.62 -18.82
N ARG A 213 23.16 -17.53 -19.93
CA ARG A 213 23.71 -17.50 -21.30
C ARG A 213 24.52 -16.24 -21.55
N ALA A 214 24.01 -15.07 -21.15
CA ALA A 214 24.73 -13.81 -21.22
C ALA A 214 26.06 -13.89 -20.44
N ARG A 215 26.07 -14.51 -19.25
CA ARG A 215 27.29 -14.70 -18.45
C ARG A 215 28.29 -15.63 -19.13
N VAL A 216 27.84 -16.70 -19.78
CA VAL A 216 28.70 -17.60 -20.56
C VAL A 216 29.32 -16.86 -21.75
N LEU A 217 28.52 -16.08 -22.48
CA LEU A 217 29.00 -15.29 -23.62
C LEU A 217 30.01 -14.24 -23.19
N ILE A 218 29.74 -13.48 -22.12
CA ILE A 218 30.67 -12.50 -21.55
C ILE A 218 31.98 -13.18 -21.12
N ASN A 219 31.91 -14.32 -20.45
CA ASN A 219 33.11 -15.07 -20.05
C ASN A 219 33.92 -15.56 -21.27
N GLN A 220 33.24 -15.97 -22.34
CA GLN A 220 33.89 -16.35 -23.61
C GLN A 220 34.56 -15.15 -24.27
N MET A 221 33.88 -13.99 -24.32
CA MET A 221 34.46 -12.74 -24.82
C MET A 221 35.67 -12.31 -23.98
N GLN A 222 35.60 -12.40 -22.65
CA GLN A 222 36.69 -12.07 -21.75
C GLN A 222 37.92 -12.96 -21.99
N ARG A 223 37.73 -14.28 -22.17
CA ARG A 223 38.82 -15.21 -22.49
C ARG A 223 39.49 -14.86 -23.83
N THR A 224 38.69 -14.54 -24.84
CA THR A 224 39.21 -14.15 -26.16
C THR A 224 39.95 -12.81 -26.11
N ALA A 225 39.41 -11.83 -25.37
CA ALA A 225 40.06 -10.53 -25.15
C ALA A 225 41.42 -10.67 -24.43
N ILE A 226 41.51 -11.54 -23.41
CA ILE A 226 42.79 -11.81 -22.71
C ILE A 226 43.79 -12.45 -23.68
N LYS A 227 43.38 -13.42 -24.51
CA LYS A 227 44.26 -14.04 -25.52
C LYS A 227 44.79 -13.01 -26.51
N HIS A 228 43.93 -12.13 -27.04
CA HIS A 228 44.37 -11.06 -27.95
C HIS A 228 45.35 -10.09 -27.28
N LYS A 229 45.09 -9.71 -26.02
CA LYS A 229 46.03 -8.87 -25.25
C LYS A 229 47.39 -9.54 -25.06
N MET A 230 47.43 -10.84 -24.73
CA MET A 230 48.70 -11.58 -24.60
C MET A 230 49.47 -11.65 -25.92
N TRP A 231 48.78 -11.87 -27.03
CA TRP A 231 49.39 -11.93 -28.37
C TRP A 231 49.98 -10.57 -28.78
N LEU A 232 49.25 -9.47 -28.50
CA LEU A 232 49.72 -8.11 -28.74
C LEU A 232 51.00 -7.79 -27.93
N ILE A 233 51.01 -8.13 -26.63
CA ILE A 233 52.19 -7.93 -25.77
C ILE A 233 53.39 -8.73 -26.30
N GLY A 234 53.16 -9.96 -26.78
CA GLY A 234 54.21 -10.82 -27.33
C GLY A 234 54.87 -10.22 -28.58
N ILE A 235 54.07 -9.65 -29.49
CA ILE A 235 54.58 -8.97 -30.70
C ILE A 235 55.42 -7.73 -30.35
N ILE A 236 54.96 -6.94 -29.38
CA ILE A 236 55.69 -5.73 -28.95
C ILE A 236 57.05 -6.11 -28.36
N LEU A 237 57.10 -7.13 -27.50
CA LEU A 237 58.35 -7.63 -26.93
C LEU A 237 59.29 -8.21 -27.99
N LEU A 238 58.75 -8.92 -28.99
CA LEU A 238 59.54 -9.46 -30.10
C LEU A 238 60.19 -8.34 -30.93
N LEU A 239 59.44 -7.28 -31.27
CA LEU A 239 59.96 -6.12 -32.01
C LEU A 239 61.06 -5.40 -31.23
N LEU A 240 60.84 -5.17 -29.93
CA LEU A 240 61.85 -4.56 -29.06
C LEU A 240 63.12 -5.41 -28.96
N GLY A 241 62.96 -6.74 -28.86
CA GLY A 241 64.09 -7.67 -28.85
C GLY A 241 64.89 -7.64 -30.15
N PHE A 242 64.22 -7.55 -31.30
CA PHE A 242 64.88 -7.43 -32.60
C PHE A 242 65.63 -6.12 -32.76
N LEU A 243 65.04 -5.02 -32.29
CA LEU A 243 65.68 -3.70 -32.30
C LEU A 243 66.91 -3.68 -31.40
N PHE A 244 66.82 -4.26 -30.20
CA PHE A 244 67.95 -4.38 -29.29
C PHE A 244 69.07 -5.25 -29.87
N PHE A 245 68.72 -6.37 -30.52
CA PHE A 245 69.69 -7.23 -31.20
C PHE A 245 70.40 -6.52 -32.35
N PHE A 246 69.66 -5.74 -33.16
CA PHE A 246 70.23 -4.98 -34.27
C PHE A 246 71.18 -3.87 -33.79
N VAL A 247 70.81 -3.16 -32.73
CA VAL A 247 71.67 -2.14 -32.09
C VAL A 247 72.89 -2.76 -31.41
N TYR A 248 72.80 -3.97 -30.87
CA TYR A 248 73.94 -4.65 -30.27
C TYR A 248 74.91 -5.21 -31.30
N LEU A 249 74.43 -5.61 -32.48
CA LEU A 249 75.24 -6.21 -33.54
C LEU A 249 76.01 -5.17 -34.38
N HIS A 250 75.50 -3.94 -34.47
CA HIS A 250 76.09 -2.84 -35.24
C HIS A 250 76.88 -1.87 -34.34
#